data_AF-V7I2B1-F1
#
_entry.id   AF-V7I2B1-F1
#
_cell.length_a   1.000
_cell.length_b   1.000
_cell.length_c   1.000
_cell.angle_alpha   90.00
_cell.angle_beta   90.00
_cell.angle_gamma   90.00
#
_symmetry.space_group_name_H-M   'P 1'
#
loop_
_entity.id
_entity.type
_entity.pdbx_description
1 polymer ?
#
loop_
_entity_poly.entity_id
_entity_poly.type
_entity_poly.pdbx_seq_one_letter_code
_entity_poly.pdbx_strand_id
1 'polypeptide(L)'
;MVYKAESSSMGDSMLIASIAALAFFSVLFNMSGIPVLKTVFAMLMFISVIMGAYFVTLVRTLQYRLTNDALHIEGLFGLVHEVIPVNSIRGYTRRITLISKTGLMGYIVRKYYIGSSYVDGVGNVKMYITSSRNSIYIGTDLGIFGISPEAPLAFSAHMDDLNVPLVEKLEYNKSFDHAWSERRFRQLLRYVCIVLVLAAVLPLLAKSAGFLPPYVPEVFSGGKRTSFMPTEAYLRNHIWFSGLNAVILAAAAVISRYYKKIDTIYYYRLLYAPLAMTLAIMVLMVNVLIPVLVW
;
A
#
# COMPACT_ATOMS: atom_id res chain seq x y z
N MET A 1 9.00 28.91 -9.85
CA MET A 1 10.04 28.70 -8.82
C MET A 1 10.04 27.25 -8.36
N VAL A 2 11.20 26.65 -8.09
CA VAL A 2 11.33 25.26 -7.58
C VAL A 2 11.72 25.30 -6.11
N TYR A 3 10.98 24.57 -5.28
CA TYR A 3 11.20 24.39 -3.85
C TYR A 3 11.48 22.92 -3.58
N LYS A 4 12.59 22.62 -2.88
CA LYS A 4 12.86 21.26 -2.41
C LYS A 4 11.96 20.92 -1.22
N ALA A 5 11.72 19.63 -1.01
CA ALA A 5 11.13 19.16 0.23
C ALA A 5 12.07 19.40 1.42
N GLU A 6 11.52 19.79 2.57
CA GLU A 6 12.29 19.99 3.79
C GLU A 6 13.10 18.71 4.12
N SER A 7 14.41 18.85 4.29
CA SER A 7 15.29 17.73 4.60
C SER A 7 14.88 17.10 5.93
N SER A 8 14.66 15.79 5.93
CA SER A 8 14.23 15.07 7.13
C SER A 8 14.95 13.74 7.25
N SER A 9 15.03 13.22 8.48
CA SER A 9 15.46 11.85 8.76
C SER A 9 14.44 10.79 8.32
N MET A 10 13.39 11.16 7.59
CA MET A 10 12.35 10.26 7.09
C MET A 10 12.95 9.16 6.21
N GLY A 11 13.80 9.53 5.25
CA GLY A 11 14.41 8.57 4.33
C GLY A 11 15.25 7.52 5.08
N ASP A 12 16.03 7.96 6.06
CA ASP A 12 16.88 7.06 6.85
C ASP A 12 16.04 6.16 7.78
N SER A 13 14.99 6.74 8.41
CA SER A 13 14.08 5.97 9.25
C SER A 13 13.30 4.92 8.46
N MET A 14 12.87 5.25 7.24
CA MET A 14 12.23 4.32 6.30
C MET A 14 13.17 3.19 5.90
N LEU A 15 14.43 3.52 5.63
CA LEU A 15 15.45 2.55 5.28
C LEU A 15 15.71 1.59 6.44
N ILE A 16 15.88 2.10 7.66
CA ILE A 16 16.04 1.28 8.88
C ILE A 16 14.82 0.38 9.11
N ALA A 17 13.60 0.93 9.00
CA ALA A 17 12.38 0.16 9.16
C ALA A 17 12.25 -0.94 8.10
N SER A 18 12.65 -0.66 6.85
CA SER A 18 12.65 -1.65 5.77
C SER A 18 13.66 -2.77 6.03
N ILE A 19 14.87 -2.44 6.48
CA ILE A 19 15.88 -3.43 6.87
C ILE A 19 15.39 -4.28 8.04
N ALA A 20 14.79 -3.67 9.06
CA ALA A 20 14.24 -4.38 10.21
C ALA A 20 13.11 -5.34 9.79
N ALA A 21 12.21 -4.91 8.91
CA ALA A 21 11.15 -5.76 8.36
C ALA A 21 11.73 -6.95 7.57
N LEU A 22 12.75 -6.72 6.74
CA LEU A 22 13.43 -7.78 6.00
C LEU A 22 14.12 -8.79 6.92
N ALA A 23 14.83 -8.32 7.95
CA ALA A 23 15.45 -9.18 8.94
C ALA A 23 14.40 -10.03 9.67
N PHE A 24 13.30 -9.41 10.12
CA PHE A 24 12.20 -10.10 10.79
C PHE A 24 11.57 -11.19 9.90
N PHE A 25 11.21 -10.86 8.66
CA PHE A 25 10.63 -11.84 7.73
C PHE A 25 11.64 -12.92 7.32
N SER A 26 12.94 -12.62 7.27
CA SER A 26 13.99 -13.61 7.03
C SER A 26 14.09 -14.63 8.17
N VAL A 27 13.99 -14.18 9.42
CA VAL A 27 13.93 -15.08 10.58
C VAL A 27 12.70 -15.98 10.50
N LEU A 28 11.51 -15.40 10.27
CA LEU A 28 10.28 -16.18 10.13
C LEU A 28 10.33 -17.18 8.97
N PHE A 29 10.90 -16.78 7.83
CA PHE A 29 11.11 -17.65 6.68
C PHE A 29 11.96 -18.88 7.04
N ASN A 30 13.08 -18.67 7.74
CA ASN A 30 13.98 -19.76 8.15
C ASN A 30 13.37 -20.65 9.24
N MET A 31 12.58 -20.09 10.16
CA MET A 31 11.88 -20.86 11.20
C MET A 31 10.69 -21.66 10.66
N SER A 32 10.07 -21.21 9.57
CA SER A 32 8.89 -21.87 9.03
C SER A 32 9.24 -23.19 8.35
N GLY A 33 8.66 -24.30 8.81
CA GLY A 33 8.78 -25.61 8.15
C GLY A 33 7.77 -25.82 7.01
N ILE A 34 6.77 -24.94 6.89
CA ILE A 34 5.63 -25.11 5.99
C ILE A 34 5.87 -24.33 4.68
N PRO A 35 5.81 -24.97 3.49
CA PRO A 35 6.07 -24.31 2.21
C PRO A 35 5.20 -23.07 1.94
N VAL A 36 3.90 -23.13 2.27
CA VAL A 36 2.97 -21.99 2.12
C VAL A 36 3.43 -20.78 2.93
N LEU A 37 3.82 -20.97 4.19
CA LEU A 37 4.31 -19.88 5.03
C LEU A 37 5.63 -19.31 4.49
N LYS A 38 6.55 -20.16 4.01
CA LYS A 38 7.76 -19.71 3.32
C LYS A 38 7.44 -18.82 2.13
N THR A 39 6.49 -19.21 1.27
CA THR A 39 6.08 -18.41 0.13
C THR A 39 5.48 -17.07 0.56
N VAL A 40 4.64 -17.06 1.60
CA VAL A 40 4.08 -15.82 2.15
C VAL A 40 5.19 -14.89 2.67
N PHE A 41 6.13 -15.41 3.46
CA PHE A 41 7.23 -14.59 3.99
C PHE A 41 8.16 -14.09 2.87
N ALA A 42 8.42 -14.91 1.84
CA ALA A 42 9.16 -14.47 0.66
C ALA A 42 8.46 -13.33 -0.09
N MET A 43 7.14 -13.43 -0.28
CA MET A 43 6.35 -12.35 -0.88
C MET A 43 6.37 -11.09 -0.02
N LEU A 44 6.25 -11.22 1.30
CA LEU A 44 6.32 -10.07 2.22
C LEU A 44 7.70 -9.41 2.20
N MET A 45 8.78 -10.18 2.12
CA MET A 45 10.13 -9.64 1.92
C MET A 45 10.23 -8.87 0.61
N PHE A 46 9.80 -9.47 -0.49
CA PHE A 46 9.83 -8.83 -1.82
C PHE A 46 9.02 -7.53 -1.84
N ILE A 47 7.81 -7.53 -1.29
CA ILE A 47 6.97 -6.34 -1.15
C ILE A 47 7.68 -5.29 -0.28
N SER A 48 8.31 -5.69 0.82
CA SER A 48 9.03 -4.78 1.71
C SER A 48 10.20 -4.09 1.01
N VAL A 49 10.95 -4.81 0.17
CA VAL A 49 12.02 -4.22 -0.66
C VAL A 49 11.45 -3.19 -1.62
N ILE A 50 10.42 -3.55 -2.39
CA ILE A 50 9.81 -2.65 -3.38
C ILE A 50 9.24 -1.40 -2.70
N MET A 51 8.49 -1.58 -1.62
CA MET A 51 7.88 -0.48 -0.89
C MET A 51 8.94 0.42 -0.24
N GLY A 52 9.97 -0.16 0.37
CA GLY A 52 11.09 0.59 0.95
C GLY A 52 11.83 1.41 -0.11
N ALA A 53 12.19 0.78 -1.24
CA ALA A 53 12.85 1.46 -2.35
C ALA A 53 11.98 2.57 -2.93
N TYR A 54 10.68 2.33 -3.12
CA TYR A 54 9.71 3.33 -3.58
C TYR A 54 9.70 4.55 -2.65
N PHE A 55 9.50 4.35 -1.35
CA PHE A 55 9.36 5.46 -0.41
C PHE A 55 10.68 6.22 -0.19
N VAL A 56 11.81 5.52 -0.06
CA VAL A 56 13.13 6.18 0.10
C VAL A 56 13.46 7.02 -1.12
N THR A 57 13.24 6.49 -2.33
CA THR A 57 13.50 7.22 -3.57
C THR A 57 12.56 8.41 -3.70
N LEU A 58 11.27 8.22 -3.38
CA LEU A 58 10.27 9.28 -3.42
C LEU A 58 10.65 10.46 -2.51
N VAL A 59 10.99 10.20 -1.24
CA VAL A 59 11.40 11.25 -0.28
C VAL A 59 12.62 12.02 -0.80
N ARG A 60 13.62 11.31 -1.34
CA ARG A 60 14.88 11.91 -1.81
C ARG A 60 14.73 12.76 -3.07
N THR A 61 13.70 12.49 -3.87
CA THR A 61 13.48 13.15 -5.17
C THR A 61 12.28 14.09 -5.16
N LEU A 62 11.61 14.24 -4.02
CA LEU A 62 10.41 15.06 -3.88
C LEU A 62 10.75 16.55 -4.00
N GLN A 63 10.08 17.23 -4.94
CA GLN A 63 10.20 18.65 -5.19
C GLN A 63 8.84 19.26 -5.52
N TYR A 64 8.68 20.54 -5.21
CA TYR A 64 7.49 21.32 -5.50
C TYR A 64 7.85 22.44 -6.46
N ARG A 65 7.21 22.51 -7.62
CA ARG A 65 7.41 23.59 -8.58
C ARG A 65 6.14 24.41 -8.66
N LEU A 66 6.20 25.66 -8.21
CA LEU A 66 5.11 26.62 -8.34
C LEU A 66 5.37 27.49 -9.57
N THR A 67 4.47 27.41 -10.55
CA THR A 67 4.45 28.28 -11.74
C THR A 67 3.22 29.18 -11.66
N ASN A 68 3.11 30.15 -12.58
CA ASN A 68 1.96 31.04 -12.62
C ASN A 68 0.64 30.30 -12.89
N ASP A 69 0.71 29.17 -13.59
CA ASP A 69 -0.49 28.44 -14.03
C ASP A 69 -0.78 27.21 -13.17
N ALA A 70 0.25 26.58 -12.59
CA ALA A 70 0.11 25.34 -11.84
C ALA A 70 1.16 25.14 -10.74
N LEU A 71 0.74 24.45 -9.69
CA LEU A 71 1.60 23.78 -8.73
C LEU A 71 1.86 22.34 -9.18
N HIS A 72 3.13 22.00 -9.40
CA HIS A 72 3.57 20.65 -9.69
C HIS A 72 4.19 20.04 -8.43
N ILE A 73 3.70 18.86 -8.05
CA ILE A 73 4.32 18.01 -7.03
C ILE A 73 5.00 16.87 -7.78
N GLU A 74 6.33 16.86 -7.77
CA GLU A 74 7.15 15.93 -8.55
C GLU A 74 7.98 15.05 -7.61
N GLY A 75 8.06 13.77 -7.92
CA GLY A 75 8.91 12.83 -7.20
C GLY A 75 9.15 11.56 -8.01
N LEU A 76 10.07 10.73 -7.53
CA LEU A 76 10.44 9.45 -8.14
C LEU A 76 10.85 9.61 -9.63
N PHE A 77 11.67 10.62 -9.94
CA PHE A 77 12.11 10.95 -11.31
C PHE A 77 10.96 11.20 -12.30
N GLY A 78 9.81 11.72 -11.82
CA GLY A 78 8.66 12.07 -12.66
C GLY A 78 7.55 11.01 -12.70
N LEU A 79 7.73 9.86 -12.04
CA LEU A 79 6.67 8.86 -11.88
C LEU A 79 5.55 9.35 -10.96
N VAL A 80 5.88 10.17 -9.96
CA VAL A 80 4.90 10.93 -9.19
C VAL A 80 4.87 12.34 -9.76
N HIS A 81 3.80 12.67 -10.45
CA HIS A 81 3.58 13.99 -11.04
C HIS A 81 2.11 14.38 -10.84
N GLU A 82 1.84 15.21 -9.84
CA GLU A 82 0.51 15.80 -9.62
C GLU A 82 0.57 17.25 -10.08
N VAL A 83 -0.32 17.61 -11.02
CA VAL A 83 -0.45 18.98 -11.55
C VAL A 83 -1.74 19.56 -11.01
N ILE A 84 -1.59 20.63 -10.24
CA ILE A 84 -2.70 21.33 -9.61
C ILE A 84 -2.77 22.72 -10.25
N PRO A 85 -3.78 22.99 -11.10
CA PRO A 85 -3.96 24.32 -11.68
C PRO A 85 -4.16 25.36 -10.58
N VAL A 86 -3.46 26.50 -10.64
CA VAL A 86 -3.59 27.58 -9.64
C VAL A 86 -5.03 28.07 -9.55
N ASN A 87 -5.74 28.17 -10.69
CA ASN A 87 -7.15 28.55 -10.74
C ASN A 87 -8.10 27.59 -10.02
N SER A 88 -7.68 26.34 -9.77
CA SER A 88 -8.47 25.36 -9.02
C SER A 88 -8.22 25.41 -7.51
N ILE A 89 -7.25 26.22 -7.06
CA ILE A 89 -6.89 26.35 -5.65
C ILE A 89 -7.86 27.32 -4.98
N ARG A 90 -8.69 26.80 -4.08
CA ARG A 90 -9.67 27.58 -3.32
C ARG A 90 -9.04 28.37 -2.17
N GLY A 91 -7.88 27.90 -1.69
CA GLY A 91 -7.12 28.54 -0.63
C GLY A 91 -6.09 27.60 -0.04
N TYR A 92 -5.19 28.18 0.76
CA TYR A 92 -4.16 27.43 1.48
C TYR A 92 -4.16 27.76 2.97
N THR A 93 -3.60 26.88 3.79
CA THR A 93 -3.46 27.10 5.24
C THR A 93 -2.12 26.55 5.72
N ARG A 94 -1.49 27.23 6.68
CA ARG A 94 -0.24 26.78 7.31
C ARG A 94 -0.56 26.17 8.65
N ARG A 95 -0.11 24.94 8.90
CA ARG A 95 -0.34 24.26 10.18
C ARG A 95 0.85 23.41 10.58
N ILE A 96 1.13 23.37 11.89
CA ILE A 96 1.99 22.35 12.47
C ILE A 96 1.23 21.04 12.42
N THR A 97 1.78 20.07 11.70
CA THR A 97 1.11 18.81 11.42
C THR A 97 1.43 17.80 12.52
N LEU A 98 0.69 17.85 13.62
CA LEU A 98 0.64 16.74 14.57
C LEU A 98 -0.29 15.65 13.99
N ILE A 99 0.28 14.72 13.24
CA ILE A 99 -0.45 13.59 12.68
C ILE A 99 -0.80 12.64 13.82
N SER A 100 -1.96 12.86 14.45
CA SER A 100 -2.39 12.14 15.64
C SER A 100 -3.20 10.88 15.33
N LYS A 101 -3.51 10.59 14.06
CA LYS A 101 -4.35 9.44 13.68
C LYS A 101 -3.62 8.37 12.88
N THR A 102 -3.82 7.15 13.35
CA THR A 102 -3.37 5.87 12.81
C THR A 102 -4.14 5.51 11.54
N GLY A 103 -3.72 6.04 10.39
CA GLY A 103 -4.16 5.55 9.09
C GLY A 103 -3.36 4.31 8.67
N LEU A 104 -4.02 3.26 8.21
CA LEU A 104 -3.44 1.93 7.93
C LEU A 104 -2.46 1.85 6.74
N MET A 105 -2.08 2.97 6.12
CA MET A 105 -1.01 2.97 5.13
C MET A 105 -0.41 4.37 4.93
N GLY A 106 0.91 4.41 4.81
CA GLY A 106 1.77 5.59 4.90
C GLY A 106 2.83 5.32 5.97
N TYR A 107 4.08 5.77 5.77
CA TYR A 107 5.07 5.76 6.84
C TYR A 107 4.71 6.88 7.81
N ILE A 108 3.88 6.55 8.80
CA ILE A 108 3.52 7.46 9.88
C ILE A 108 4.56 7.33 10.97
N VAL A 109 5.49 8.26 10.98
CA VAL A 109 6.14 8.64 12.23
C VAL A 109 5.62 10.02 12.55
N ARG A 110 5.45 10.36 13.84
CA ARG A 110 4.85 11.62 14.33
C ARG A 110 5.34 12.91 13.64
N LYS A 111 6.42 12.86 12.86
CA LYS A 111 7.12 13.96 12.22
C LYS A 111 7.00 14.04 10.69
N TYR A 112 6.48 13.01 10.00
CA TYR A 112 6.42 12.99 8.53
C TYR A 112 5.38 12.01 7.99
N TYR A 113 4.87 12.27 6.78
CA TYR A 113 3.86 11.45 6.13
C TYR A 113 3.83 11.64 4.61
N ILE A 114 3.87 10.51 3.91
CA ILE A 114 3.64 10.44 2.46
C ILE A 114 2.53 9.43 2.18
N GLY A 115 1.49 9.84 1.45
CA GLY A 115 0.36 9.00 1.09
C GLY A 115 -0.97 9.76 1.18
N SER A 116 -2.05 9.05 1.54
CA SER A 116 -3.36 9.66 1.77
C SER A 116 -3.84 9.35 3.18
N SER A 117 -4.10 10.40 3.97
CA SER A 117 -4.58 10.31 5.35
C SER A 117 -5.74 11.24 5.63
N TYR A 118 -6.49 10.92 6.67
CA TYR A 118 -7.47 11.83 7.22
C TYR A 118 -6.82 12.77 8.25
N VAL A 119 -7.01 14.08 8.07
CA VAL A 119 -6.61 15.13 9.01
C VAL A 119 -7.84 15.70 9.67
N ASP A 120 -7.84 15.75 11.00
CA ASP A 120 -8.96 16.35 11.74
C ASP A 120 -9.17 17.82 11.35
N GLY A 121 -10.41 18.15 10.98
CA GLY A 121 -10.81 19.48 10.55
C GLY A 121 -10.41 19.86 9.11
N VAL A 122 -9.73 18.97 8.39
CA VAL A 122 -9.35 19.17 6.97
C VAL A 122 -9.88 18.04 6.07
N GLY A 123 -10.01 16.81 6.56
CA GLY A 123 -10.52 15.69 5.77
C GLY A 123 -9.43 14.82 5.14
N ASN A 124 -9.74 14.16 4.03
CA ASN A 124 -8.76 13.34 3.31
C ASN A 124 -7.77 14.21 2.55
N VAL A 125 -6.50 14.05 2.90
CA VAL A 125 -5.39 14.82 2.37
C VAL A 125 -4.41 13.89 1.68
N LYS A 126 -4.08 14.17 0.43
CA LYS A 126 -2.89 13.64 -0.23
C LYS A 126 -1.68 14.39 0.32
N MET A 127 -0.94 13.72 1.18
CA MET A 127 0.21 14.29 1.88
C MET A 127 1.51 13.89 1.20
N TYR A 128 2.33 14.91 1.00
CA TYR A 128 3.72 14.88 0.58
C TYR A 128 4.51 15.67 1.62
N ILE A 129 4.42 15.27 2.89
CA ILE A 129 4.96 16.01 4.03
C ILE A 129 6.20 15.26 4.54
N THR A 130 7.37 15.80 4.30
CA THR A 130 8.65 15.30 4.83
C THR A 130 8.97 15.87 6.21
N SER A 131 8.32 16.95 6.64
CA SER A 131 8.48 17.54 7.97
C SER A 131 7.17 18.12 8.52
N SER A 132 6.87 17.83 9.79
CA SER A 132 5.67 18.31 10.48
C SER A 132 5.74 19.75 10.94
N ARG A 133 6.92 20.39 10.89
CA ARG A 133 7.13 21.75 11.42
C ARG A 133 6.47 22.81 10.57
N ASN A 134 6.62 22.70 9.24
CA ASN A 134 6.26 23.74 8.29
C ASN A 134 5.40 23.18 7.15
N SER A 135 4.27 22.55 7.52
CA SER A 135 3.38 21.98 6.51
C SER A 135 2.39 23.03 5.99
N ILE A 136 2.16 22.98 4.68
CA ILE A 136 1.19 23.82 3.97
C ILE A 136 0.13 22.88 3.39
N TYR A 137 -1.13 23.17 3.67
CA TYR A 137 -2.27 22.46 3.10
C TYR A 137 -2.94 23.33 2.05
N ILE A 138 -3.28 22.71 0.92
CA ILE A 138 -3.81 23.37 -0.27
C ILE A 138 -5.13 22.69 -0.61
N GLY A 139 -6.23 23.44 -0.53
CA GLY A 139 -7.55 22.94 -0.91
C GLY A 139 -7.85 23.27 -2.35
N THR A 140 -8.24 22.26 -3.12
CA THR A 140 -8.59 22.39 -4.53
C THR A 140 -9.91 21.68 -4.83
N ASP A 141 -10.44 21.90 -6.02
CA ASP A 141 -11.58 21.11 -6.53
C ASP A 141 -11.26 19.61 -6.65
N LEU A 142 -9.98 19.26 -6.81
CA LEU A 142 -9.50 17.88 -6.93
C LEU A 142 -9.32 17.17 -5.58
N GLY A 143 -9.40 17.92 -4.48
CA GLY A 143 -9.13 17.44 -3.13
C GLY A 143 -8.09 18.31 -2.41
N ILE A 144 -7.58 17.78 -1.30
CA ILE A 144 -6.68 18.52 -0.42
C ILE A 144 -5.28 17.91 -0.48
N PHE A 145 -4.27 18.76 -0.61
CA PHE A 145 -2.88 18.38 -0.71
C PHE A 145 -2.09 18.96 0.46
N GLY A 146 -1.22 18.16 1.07
CA GLY A 146 -0.30 18.62 2.11
C GLY A 146 1.12 18.56 1.60
N ILE A 147 1.89 19.64 1.75
CA ILE A 147 3.30 19.72 1.34
C ILE A 147 4.16 20.30 2.47
N SER A 148 5.47 20.07 2.44
CA SER A 148 6.43 20.71 3.36
C SER A 148 7.66 21.21 2.60
N PRO A 149 7.58 22.41 1.98
CA PRO A 149 8.72 23.02 1.29
C PRO A 149 9.79 23.47 2.29
N GLU A 150 11.05 23.41 1.88
CA GLU A 150 12.22 23.86 2.68
C GLU A 150 12.12 25.35 3.07
N ALA A 151 11.55 26.17 2.19
CA ALA A 151 11.31 27.60 2.40
C ALA A 151 9.79 27.92 2.43
N PRO A 152 9.08 27.64 3.53
CA PRO A 152 7.63 27.77 3.62
C PRO A 152 7.14 29.22 3.49
N LEU A 153 7.91 30.18 4.01
CA LEU A 153 7.59 31.60 3.92
C LEU A 153 7.64 32.08 2.47
N ALA A 154 8.73 31.76 1.76
CA ALA A 154 8.90 32.09 0.35
C ALA A 154 7.87 31.37 -0.54
N PHE A 155 7.47 30.15 -0.18
CA PHE A 155 6.41 29.44 -0.88
C PHE A 155 5.08 30.19 -0.77
N SER A 156 4.69 30.64 0.43
CA SER A 156 3.38 31.28 0.54
C SER A 156 3.36 32.75 0.12
N ALA A 157 4.48 33.47 0.22
CA ALA A 157 4.58 34.78 -0.44
C ALA A 157 4.29 34.67 -1.95
N HIS A 158 4.82 33.63 -2.59
CA HIS A 158 4.54 33.36 -4.00
C HIS A 158 3.08 32.92 -4.25
N MET A 159 2.43 32.25 -3.29
CA MET A 159 0.98 31.97 -3.39
C MET A 159 0.15 33.25 -3.25
N ASP A 160 0.58 34.17 -2.40
CA ASP A 160 -0.06 35.48 -2.23
C ASP A 160 0.08 36.33 -3.52
N ASP A 161 1.25 36.29 -4.17
CA ASP A 161 1.48 36.92 -5.48
C ASP A 161 0.57 36.36 -6.58
N LEU A 162 0.15 35.09 -6.44
CA LEU A 162 -0.80 34.41 -7.34
C LEU A 162 -2.27 34.66 -6.95
N ASN A 163 -2.55 35.55 -5.99
CA ASN A 163 -3.87 35.84 -5.45
C ASN A 163 -4.60 34.62 -4.84
N VAL A 164 -3.86 33.62 -4.35
CA VAL A 164 -4.46 32.48 -3.66
C VAL A 164 -4.71 32.86 -2.20
N PRO A 165 -5.95 32.79 -1.68
CA PRO A 165 -6.24 33.26 -0.33
C PRO A 165 -5.72 32.31 0.76
N LEU A 166 -5.18 32.90 1.83
CA LEU A 166 -4.94 32.20 3.09
C LEU A 166 -6.29 31.99 3.80
N VAL A 167 -6.65 30.74 4.07
CA VAL A 167 -7.92 30.36 4.71
C VAL A 167 -7.68 29.65 6.04
N GLU A 168 -8.59 29.85 6.98
CA GLU A 168 -8.50 29.24 8.32
C GLU A 168 -8.87 27.75 8.29
N LYS A 169 -9.85 27.38 7.44
CA LYS A 169 -10.34 26.01 7.26
C LYS A 169 -10.53 25.70 5.78
N LEU A 170 -10.15 24.48 5.39
CA LEU A 170 -10.42 23.93 4.07
C LEU A 170 -11.75 23.18 4.11
N GLU A 171 -12.64 23.46 3.16
CA GLU A 171 -13.91 22.75 3.06
C GLU A 171 -13.70 21.32 2.56
N TYR A 172 -14.26 20.36 3.28
CA TYR A 172 -14.10 18.94 3.01
C TYR A 172 -15.44 18.26 2.75
N ASN A 173 -15.51 17.54 1.61
CA ASN A 173 -16.69 16.76 1.26
C ASN A 173 -16.61 15.31 1.77
N LYS A 174 -17.06 15.09 3.00
CA LYS A 174 -17.08 13.77 3.65
C LYS A 174 -17.91 12.71 2.90
N SER A 175 -18.93 13.12 2.15
CA SER A 175 -19.87 12.19 1.51
C SER A 175 -19.26 11.42 0.33
N PHE A 176 -18.38 12.08 -0.43
CA PHE A 176 -17.71 11.49 -1.59
C PHE A 176 -16.77 10.35 -1.19
N ASP A 177 -15.94 10.58 -0.17
CA ASP A 177 -14.93 9.62 0.28
C ASP A 177 -15.56 8.33 0.83
N HIS A 178 -16.66 8.47 1.58
CA HIS A 178 -17.41 7.31 2.04
C HIS A 178 -17.93 6.43 0.89
N ALA A 179 -18.49 7.04 -0.15
CA ALA A 179 -19.01 6.33 -1.31
C ALA A 179 -17.89 5.64 -2.10
N TRP A 180 -16.73 6.31 -2.22
CA TRP A 180 -15.56 5.78 -2.88
C TRP A 180 -15.00 4.55 -2.15
N SER A 181 -14.79 4.64 -0.83
CA SER A 181 -14.24 3.55 -0.01
C SER A 181 -15.18 2.34 0.03
N GLU A 182 -16.49 2.57 0.06
CA GLU A 182 -17.49 1.51 -0.01
C GLU A 182 -17.46 0.79 -1.37
N ARG A 183 -17.32 1.54 -2.47
CA ARG A 183 -17.15 0.95 -3.80
C ARG A 183 -15.88 0.11 -3.88
N ARG A 184 -14.76 0.61 -3.36
CA ARG A 184 -13.48 -0.11 -3.29
C ARG A 184 -13.57 -1.37 -2.45
N PHE A 185 -14.21 -1.32 -1.28
CA PHE A 185 -14.46 -2.49 -0.44
C PHE A 185 -15.18 -3.59 -1.22
N ARG A 186 -16.30 -3.26 -1.88
CA ARG A 186 -17.08 -4.24 -2.65
C ARG A 186 -16.32 -4.79 -3.85
N GLN A 187 -15.54 -3.96 -4.54
CA GLN A 187 -14.70 -4.41 -5.65
C GLN A 187 -13.61 -5.37 -5.17
N LEU A 188 -12.88 -4.99 -4.12
CA LEU A 188 -11.79 -5.79 -3.58
C LEU A 188 -12.32 -7.11 -3.01
N LEU A 189 -13.43 -7.10 -2.26
CA LEU A 189 -14.06 -8.31 -1.74
C LEU A 189 -14.42 -9.28 -2.86
N ARG A 190 -15.07 -8.81 -3.93
CA ARG A 190 -15.39 -9.65 -5.10
C ARG A 190 -14.15 -10.24 -5.73
N TYR A 191 -13.10 -9.44 -5.90
CA TYR A 191 -11.83 -9.90 -6.47
C TYR A 191 -11.20 -10.99 -5.60
N VAL A 192 -11.08 -10.78 -4.28
CA VAL A 192 -10.49 -11.80 -3.38
C VAL A 192 -11.32 -13.08 -3.41
N CYS A 193 -12.66 -13.01 -3.42
CA CYS A 193 -13.50 -14.19 -3.56
C CYS A 193 -13.22 -14.97 -4.85
N ILE A 194 -13.16 -14.29 -6.01
CA ILE A 194 -12.92 -14.92 -7.31
C ILE A 194 -11.55 -15.62 -7.30
N VAL A 195 -10.50 -14.92 -6.90
CA VAL A 195 -9.14 -15.47 -6.86
C VAL A 195 -9.05 -16.63 -5.87
N LEU A 196 -9.75 -16.56 -4.74
CA LEU A 196 -9.79 -17.64 -3.74
C LEU A 196 -10.49 -18.90 -4.27
N VAL A 197 -11.62 -18.74 -4.96
CA VAL A 197 -12.30 -19.85 -5.61
C VAL A 197 -11.40 -20.48 -6.68
N LEU A 198 -10.74 -19.66 -7.51
CA LEU A 198 -9.77 -20.16 -8.48
C LEU A 198 -8.63 -20.91 -7.81
N ALA A 199 -8.07 -20.37 -6.72
CA ALA A 199 -7.01 -21.03 -5.96
C ALA A 199 -7.45 -22.40 -5.41
N ALA A 200 -8.71 -22.56 -5.00
CA ALA A 200 -9.25 -23.82 -4.50
C ALA A 200 -9.58 -24.82 -5.62
N VAL A 201 -10.10 -24.35 -6.77
CA VAL A 201 -10.63 -25.20 -7.85
C VAL A 201 -9.57 -25.61 -8.87
N LEU A 202 -8.65 -24.72 -9.24
CA LEU A 202 -7.58 -25.00 -10.21
C LEU A 202 -6.78 -26.27 -9.93
N PRO A 203 -6.32 -26.57 -8.70
CA PRO A 203 -5.62 -27.83 -8.40
C PRO A 203 -6.47 -29.07 -8.66
N LEU A 204 -7.77 -29.01 -8.39
CA LEU A 204 -8.70 -30.12 -8.65
C LEU A 204 -8.88 -30.33 -10.16
N LEU A 205 -9.04 -29.24 -10.92
CA LEU A 205 -9.12 -29.30 -12.38
C LEU A 205 -7.82 -29.86 -12.97
N ALA A 206 -6.66 -29.39 -12.51
CA ALA A 206 -5.35 -29.88 -12.95
C ALA A 206 -5.19 -31.38 -12.67
N LYS A 207 -5.66 -31.87 -11.53
CA LYS A 207 -5.71 -33.32 -11.24
C LYS A 207 -6.57 -34.05 -12.27
N SER A 208 -7.80 -33.58 -12.48
CA SER A 208 -8.77 -34.24 -13.37
C SER A 208 -8.32 -34.28 -14.83
N ALA A 209 -7.55 -33.27 -15.26
CA ALA A 209 -6.98 -33.18 -16.59
C ALA A 209 -5.66 -33.98 -16.74
N GLY A 210 -5.17 -34.63 -15.68
CA GLY A 210 -3.93 -35.40 -15.70
C GLY A 210 -2.65 -34.56 -15.67
N PHE A 211 -2.73 -33.26 -15.38
CA PHE A 211 -1.57 -32.35 -15.30
C PHE A 211 -0.81 -32.45 -13.96
N LEU A 212 -1.33 -33.17 -12.96
CA LEU A 212 -0.61 -33.38 -11.72
C LEU A 212 0.09 -34.74 -11.73
N PRO A 213 1.43 -34.79 -11.52
CA PRO A 213 2.15 -36.06 -11.39
C PRO A 213 1.67 -36.83 -10.14
N PRO A 214 2.05 -38.10 -9.95
CA PRO A 214 1.71 -38.84 -8.72
C PRO A 214 2.34 -38.25 -7.44
N TYR A 215 3.49 -37.59 -7.60
CA TYR A 215 4.24 -36.95 -6.52
C TYR A 215 4.62 -35.51 -6.89
N VAL A 216 4.35 -34.59 -5.97
CA VAL A 216 4.61 -33.15 -6.10
C VAL A 216 5.84 -32.77 -5.25
N PRO A 217 6.78 -31.97 -5.77
CA PRO A 217 7.90 -31.47 -4.97
C PRO A 217 7.42 -30.46 -3.91
N GLU A 218 7.82 -30.64 -2.66
CA GLU A 218 7.44 -29.77 -1.53
C GLU A 218 8.31 -28.52 -1.39
N VAL A 219 9.60 -28.62 -1.74
CA VAL A 219 10.58 -27.54 -1.60
C VAL A 219 11.51 -27.53 -2.80
N PHE A 220 11.63 -26.38 -3.45
CA PHE A 220 12.69 -26.07 -4.40
C PHE A 220 13.75 -25.24 -3.66
N SER A 221 14.84 -25.89 -3.23
CA SER A 221 15.99 -25.20 -2.66
C SER A 221 17.18 -25.33 -3.61
N GLY A 222 17.69 -24.20 -4.11
CA GLY A 222 18.87 -24.18 -4.99
C GLY A 222 18.73 -25.02 -6.26
N GLY A 223 17.53 -25.12 -6.84
CA GLY A 223 17.28 -25.92 -8.05
C GLY A 223 17.20 -27.43 -7.82
N LYS A 224 17.33 -27.93 -6.59
CA LYS A 224 17.21 -29.36 -6.26
C LYS A 224 15.89 -29.63 -5.53
N ARG A 225 15.20 -30.69 -5.96
CA ARG A 225 13.97 -31.20 -5.34
C ARG A 225 14.36 -32.01 -4.11
N THR A 226 14.14 -31.48 -2.91
CA THR A 226 14.65 -32.09 -1.67
C THR A 226 13.64 -32.98 -0.95
N SER A 227 12.34 -32.82 -1.21
CA SER A 227 11.28 -33.71 -0.72
C SER A 227 10.09 -33.74 -1.68
N PHE A 228 9.41 -34.89 -1.69
CA PHE A 228 8.24 -35.14 -2.53
C PHE A 228 7.06 -35.55 -1.65
N MET A 229 5.88 -35.05 -1.97
CA MET A 229 4.63 -35.46 -1.33
C MET A 229 3.69 -36.13 -2.33
N PRO A 230 2.88 -37.11 -1.91
CA PRO A 230 1.82 -37.65 -2.75
C PRO A 230 0.83 -36.56 -3.16
N THR A 231 0.33 -36.62 -4.39
CA THR A 231 -0.60 -35.61 -4.92
C THR A 231 -1.89 -35.50 -4.12
N GLU A 232 -2.39 -36.59 -3.56
CA GLU A 232 -3.56 -36.54 -2.68
C GLU A 232 -3.30 -35.73 -1.40
N ALA A 233 -2.10 -35.86 -0.83
CA ALA A 233 -1.70 -35.09 0.33
C ALA A 233 -1.51 -33.61 -0.03
N TYR A 234 -0.95 -33.32 -1.21
CA TYR A 234 -0.83 -31.97 -1.74
C TYR A 234 -2.20 -31.30 -1.89
N LEU A 235 -3.14 -31.96 -2.59
CA LEU A 235 -4.48 -31.45 -2.82
C LEU A 235 -5.23 -31.21 -1.51
N ARG A 236 -5.14 -32.15 -0.56
CA ARG A 236 -5.76 -31.99 0.77
C ARG A 236 -5.21 -30.77 1.50
N ASN A 237 -3.88 -30.60 1.53
CA ASN A 237 -3.27 -29.43 2.15
C ASN A 237 -3.68 -28.13 1.45
N HIS A 238 -3.71 -28.14 0.11
CA HIS A 238 -4.08 -26.98 -0.68
C HIS A 238 -5.53 -26.53 -0.46
N ILE A 239 -6.47 -27.47 -0.40
CA ILE A 239 -7.87 -27.22 -0.05
C ILE A 239 -7.97 -26.71 1.38
N TRP A 240 -7.24 -27.31 2.32
CA TRP A 240 -7.22 -26.89 3.72
C TRP A 240 -6.77 -25.43 3.86
N PHE A 241 -5.65 -25.05 3.23
CA PHE A 241 -5.15 -23.67 3.25
C PHE A 241 -6.10 -22.69 2.55
N SER A 242 -6.74 -23.10 1.45
CA SER A 242 -7.75 -22.29 0.77
C SER A 242 -8.99 -22.07 1.64
N GLY A 243 -9.46 -23.11 2.34
CA GLY A 243 -10.57 -23.04 3.29
C GLY A 243 -10.25 -22.16 4.50
N LEU A 244 -9.05 -22.30 5.08
CA LEU A 244 -8.58 -21.44 6.16
C LEU A 244 -8.50 -19.98 5.73
N ASN A 245 -8.04 -19.71 4.50
CA ASN A 245 -8.02 -18.35 3.98
C ASN A 245 -9.42 -17.78 3.70
N ALA A 246 -10.41 -18.63 3.39
CA ALA A 246 -11.81 -18.21 3.34
C ALA A 246 -12.33 -17.74 4.71
N VAL A 247 -11.93 -18.42 5.79
CA VAL A 247 -12.24 -18.01 7.18
C VAL A 247 -11.57 -16.67 7.49
N ILE A 248 -10.30 -16.49 7.12
CA ILE A 248 -9.58 -15.20 7.27
C ILE A 248 -10.29 -14.09 6.48
N LEU A 249 -10.73 -14.37 5.25
CA LEU A 249 -11.47 -13.40 4.44
C LEU A 249 -12.78 -12.98 5.12
N ALA A 250 -13.55 -13.94 5.65
CA ALA A 250 -14.78 -13.66 6.37
C ALA A 250 -14.52 -12.81 7.62
N ALA A 251 -13.51 -13.18 8.42
CA ALA A 251 -13.09 -12.42 9.59
C ALA A 251 -12.65 -11.00 9.21
N ALA A 252 -11.80 -10.86 8.19
CA ALA A 252 -11.34 -9.57 7.68
C ALA A 252 -12.52 -8.71 7.20
N ALA A 253 -13.48 -9.28 6.48
CA ALA A 253 -14.67 -8.57 6.02
C ALA A 253 -15.55 -8.07 7.18
N VAL A 254 -15.71 -8.88 8.23
CA VAL A 254 -16.43 -8.49 9.45
C VAL A 254 -15.68 -7.38 10.20
N ILE A 255 -14.39 -7.59 10.47
CA ILE A 255 -13.53 -6.61 11.16
C ILE A 255 -13.50 -5.30 10.38
N SER A 256 -13.36 -5.34 9.05
CA SER A 256 -13.46 -4.17 8.17
C SER A 256 -14.76 -3.39 8.38
N ARG A 257 -15.91 -4.07 8.49
CA ARG A 257 -17.19 -3.39 8.73
C ARG A 257 -17.28 -2.75 10.10
N TYR A 258 -16.71 -3.37 11.13
CA TYR A 258 -16.60 -2.74 12.45
C TYR A 258 -15.62 -1.57 12.43
N TYR A 259 -14.46 -1.76 11.82
CA TYR A 259 -13.39 -0.77 11.71
C TYR A 259 -13.81 0.45 10.89
N LYS A 260 -14.77 0.30 9.97
CA LYS A 260 -15.42 1.42 9.26
C LYS A 260 -15.96 2.50 10.21
N LYS A 261 -16.34 2.15 11.45
CA LYS A 261 -16.78 3.12 12.47
C LYS A 261 -15.65 4.01 12.98
N ILE A 262 -14.41 3.54 12.88
CA ILE A 262 -13.19 4.20 13.37
C ILE A 262 -12.48 4.90 12.20
N ASP A 263 -12.21 4.16 11.13
CA ASP A 263 -11.62 4.67 9.89
C ASP A 263 -12.57 4.40 8.72
N THR A 264 -13.26 5.45 8.33
CA THR A 264 -14.32 5.37 7.33
C THR A 264 -13.80 5.26 5.90
N ILE A 265 -12.51 5.55 5.67
CA ILE A 265 -11.93 5.67 4.34
C ILE A 265 -11.10 4.43 4.01
N TYR A 266 -10.35 3.88 4.96
CA TYR A 266 -9.35 2.85 4.66
C TYR A 266 -9.64 1.45 5.22
N TYR A 267 -10.83 1.23 5.79
CA TYR A 267 -11.23 -0.06 6.34
C TYR A 267 -11.15 -1.25 5.36
N TYR A 268 -11.25 -0.99 4.05
CA TYR A 268 -11.17 -2.03 3.01
C TYR A 268 -9.79 -2.66 2.89
N ARG A 269 -8.73 -1.99 3.38
CA ARG A 269 -7.34 -2.44 3.25
C ARG A 269 -7.07 -3.75 4.00
N LEU A 270 -7.86 -4.09 5.02
CA LEU A 270 -7.75 -5.38 5.72
C LEU A 270 -7.99 -6.58 4.79
N LEU A 271 -8.69 -6.39 3.67
CA LEU A 271 -8.89 -7.43 2.65
C LEU A 271 -7.61 -7.76 1.85
N TYR A 272 -6.54 -6.96 1.97
CA TYR A 272 -5.26 -7.27 1.33
C TYR A 272 -4.55 -8.47 2.00
N ALA A 273 -4.78 -8.71 3.30
CA ALA A 273 -4.20 -9.86 3.99
C ALA A 273 -4.67 -11.21 3.41
N PRO A 274 -5.99 -11.49 3.32
CA PRO A 274 -6.46 -12.72 2.68
C PRO A 274 -6.10 -12.76 1.18
N LEU A 275 -6.03 -11.62 0.49
CA LEU A 275 -5.56 -11.59 -0.90
C LEU A 275 -4.12 -12.09 -1.04
N ALA A 276 -3.21 -11.57 -0.22
CA ALA A 276 -1.80 -11.97 -0.26
C ALA A 276 -1.62 -13.46 0.01
N MET A 277 -2.39 -14.01 0.96
CA MET A 277 -2.40 -15.44 1.25
C MET A 277 -2.91 -16.26 0.06
N THR A 278 -3.99 -15.82 -0.61
CA THR A 278 -4.48 -16.49 -1.82
C THR A 278 -3.44 -16.49 -2.93
N LEU A 279 -2.77 -15.36 -3.16
CA LEU A 279 -1.72 -15.26 -4.18
C LEU A 279 -0.54 -16.19 -3.87
N ALA A 280 -0.14 -16.32 -2.61
CA ALA A 280 0.90 -17.28 -2.22
C ALA A 280 0.51 -18.74 -2.53
N ILE A 281 -0.75 -19.10 -2.25
CA ILE A 281 -1.31 -20.42 -2.60
C ILE A 281 -1.28 -20.64 -4.12
N MET A 282 -1.62 -19.62 -4.92
CA MET A 282 -1.54 -19.71 -6.38
C MET A 282 -0.11 -19.81 -6.91
N VAL A 283 0.85 -19.08 -6.34
CA VAL A 283 2.26 -19.16 -6.72
C VAL A 283 2.80 -20.58 -6.50
N LEU A 284 2.41 -21.22 -5.40
CA LEU A 284 2.75 -22.62 -5.17
C LEU A 284 2.17 -23.54 -6.26
N MET A 285 0.91 -23.34 -6.64
CA MET A 285 0.30 -24.10 -7.74
C MET A 285 1.07 -23.93 -9.06
N VAL A 286 1.47 -22.70 -9.39
CA VAL A 286 2.27 -22.42 -10.59
C VAL A 286 3.61 -23.14 -10.55
N ASN A 287 4.29 -23.14 -9.40
CA ASN A 287 5.56 -23.86 -9.22
C ASN A 287 5.42 -25.38 -9.38
N VAL A 288 4.24 -25.95 -9.12
CA VAL A 288 3.95 -27.37 -9.36
C VAL A 288 3.67 -27.64 -10.85
N LEU A 289 3.01 -26.72 -11.56
CA LEU A 289 2.62 -26.90 -12.96
C LEU A 289 3.75 -26.62 -13.95
N ILE A 290 4.61 -25.61 -13.72
CA ILE A 290 5.71 -25.26 -14.63
C ILE A 290 6.57 -26.48 -14.99
N PRO A 291 7.04 -27.30 -14.04
CA PRO A 291 7.84 -28.48 -14.35
C PRO A 291 7.10 -29.58 -15.12
N VAL A 292 5.77 -29.54 -15.18
CA VAL A 292 4.98 -30.51 -15.94
C VAL A 292 4.74 -30.02 -17.37
N LEU A 293 4.62 -28.70 -17.58
CA LEU A 293 4.33 -28.09 -18.88
C LEU A 293 5.58 -27.84 -19.74
N VAL A 294 6.77 -27.81 -19.12
CA VAL A 294 8.05 -27.55 -19.79
C VAL A 294 8.73 -28.87 -20.27
N TRP A 295 8.07 -30.00 -20.06
CA TRP A 295 8.45 -31.33 -20.57
C TRP A 295 7.41 -31.81 -21.59
#